data_AF-A0A8B7K0G6-F1
#
_entry.id   AF-A0A8B7K0G6-F1
#
_cell.length_a   1.000
_cell.length_b   1.000
_cell.length_c   1.000
_cell.angle_alpha   90.00
_cell.angle_beta   90.00
_cell.angle_gamma   90.00
#
_symmetry.space_group_name_H-M   'P 1'
#
loop_
_entity.id
_entity.type
_entity.pdbx_description
1 polymer ?
#
loop_
_entity_poly.entity_id
_entity_poly.type
_entity_poly.pdbx_seq_one_letter_code
_entity_poly.pdbx_strand_id
1 'polypeptide(L)'
;MACSALGVAQLDSVIIAPPPIEDGISLSLEYLQPYWQELENLVQNKKIVAIGTSDLDKILLEQLYLWAQKTADGGITSSASCKFRVILVQTSKQQSKVKPSSNQVNLASCCVMPPDLTAFAKQFDIQLLTHNDPKELLCEASFQEVLQESIQNTKAHEWTPLWLLRYSVIVKSRGIIKSKGYILQAKRNAS
;
A
#
# COMPACT_ATOMS: atom_id res chain seq x y z
N MET A 1 5.69 -0.60 -16.47
CA MET A 1 4.45 -0.78 -17.25
C MET A 1 3.36 0.22 -16.88
N ALA A 2 2.98 0.38 -15.61
CA ALA A 2 1.92 1.31 -15.21
C ALA A 2 2.13 2.79 -15.63
N CYS A 3 3.30 3.38 -15.36
CA CYS A 3 3.59 4.78 -15.71
C CYS A 3 3.51 5.04 -17.22
N SER A 4 4.02 4.11 -18.04
CA SER A 4 3.95 4.16 -19.50
C SER A 4 2.51 4.07 -20.01
N ALA A 5 1.70 3.14 -19.46
CA ALA A 5 0.29 2.99 -19.83
C ALA A 5 -0.56 4.22 -19.43
N LEU A 6 -0.18 4.90 -18.35
CA LEU A 6 -0.87 6.09 -17.84
C LEU A 6 -0.35 7.41 -18.44
N GLY A 7 0.66 7.36 -19.32
CA GLY A 7 1.28 8.55 -19.90
C GLY A 7 1.77 9.52 -18.83
N VAL A 8 2.36 9.00 -17.75
CA VAL A 8 2.97 9.81 -16.67
C VAL A 8 4.38 9.33 -16.37
N ALA A 9 5.26 10.27 -16.03
CA ALA A 9 6.62 9.95 -15.59
C ALA A 9 6.66 9.35 -14.17
N GLN A 10 5.69 9.73 -13.34
CA GLN A 10 5.65 9.40 -11.92
C GLN A 10 4.20 9.33 -11.40
N LEU A 11 3.95 8.42 -10.46
CA LEU A 11 2.72 8.33 -9.68
C LEU A 11 2.87 9.12 -8.38
N ASP A 12 1.82 9.78 -7.92
CA ASP A 12 1.89 10.59 -6.71
C ASP A 12 1.84 9.69 -5.46
N SER A 13 0.77 8.92 -5.31
CA SER A 13 0.62 7.96 -4.21
C SER A 13 0.15 6.62 -4.74
N VAL A 14 0.71 5.55 -4.18
CA VAL A 14 0.26 4.18 -4.39
C VAL A 14 -0.08 3.59 -3.03
N ILE A 15 -1.26 2.97 -2.93
CA ILE A 15 -1.74 2.38 -1.68
C ILE A 15 -1.81 0.87 -1.78
N ILE A 16 -1.35 0.17 -0.74
CA ILE A 16 -1.61 -1.26 -0.59
C ILE A 16 -3.01 -1.44 -0.02
N ALA A 17 -3.88 -2.12 -0.77
CA ALA A 17 -5.19 -2.56 -0.30
C ALA A 17 -5.12 -4.07 -0.05
N PRO A 18 -5.04 -4.52 1.21
CA PRO A 18 -5.08 -5.95 1.52
C PRO A 18 -6.42 -6.55 1.08
N PRO A 19 -6.45 -7.86 0.76
CA PRO A 19 -7.71 -8.52 0.44
C PRO A 19 -8.67 -8.47 1.65
N PRO A 20 -9.99 -8.53 1.40
CA PRO A 20 -10.96 -8.64 2.48
C PRO A 20 -10.69 -9.90 3.28
N ILE A 21 -10.51 -9.73 4.58
CA ILE A 21 -10.24 -10.84 5.49
C ILE A 21 -11.56 -11.26 6.13
N GLU A 22 -11.75 -12.57 6.26
CA GLU A 22 -12.87 -13.15 6.99
C GLU A 22 -12.83 -12.73 8.46
N ASP A 23 -14.01 -12.61 9.08
CA ASP A 23 -14.13 -12.13 10.45
C ASP A 23 -13.37 -13.08 11.42
N GLY A 24 -12.36 -12.54 12.11
CA GLY A 24 -11.57 -13.27 13.10
C GLY A 24 -10.15 -13.67 12.64
N ILE A 25 -9.81 -13.51 11.36
CA ILE A 25 -8.42 -13.66 10.89
C ILE A 25 -7.78 -12.27 10.86
N SER A 26 -6.63 -12.12 11.54
CA SER A 26 -5.85 -10.87 11.51
C SER A 26 -4.84 -10.90 10.37
N LEU A 27 -4.78 -9.82 9.58
CA LEU A 27 -3.68 -9.62 8.63
C LEU A 27 -2.35 -9.55 9.39
N SER A 28 -1.32 -10.25 8.91
CA SER A 28 0.01 -10.18 9.52
C SER A 28 0.91 -9.20 8.78
N LEU A 29 1.90 -8.64 9.49
CA LEU A 29 2.87 -7.71 8.90
C LEU A 29 3.68 -8.39 7.78
N GLU A 30 4.01 -9.66 7.95
CA GLU A 30 4.79 -10.48 7.00
C GLU A 30 4.13 -10.56 5.63
N TYR A 31 2.80 -10.51 5.58
CA TYR A 31 2.06 -10.44 4.32
C TYR A 31 2.34 -9.12 3.58
N LEU A 32 2.40 -8.00 4.29
CA LEU A 32 2.58 -6.66 3.71
C LEU A 32 4.03 -6.37 3.30
N GLN A 33 5.00 -6.95 4.02
CA GLN A 33 6.44 -6.71 3.82
C GLN A 33 6.93 -6.81 2.37
N PRO A 34 6.68 -7.90 1.61
CA PRO A 34 7.19 -8.01 0.24
C PRO A 34 6.61 -6.94 -0.69
N TYR A 35 5.32 -6.60 -0.54
CA TYR A 35 4.68 -5.54 -1.31
C TYR A 35 5.24 -4.17 -0.93
N TRP A 36 5.48 -3.92 0.36
CA TRP A 36 6.07 -2.66 0.83
C TRP A 36 7.46 -2.44 0.25
N GLN A 37 8.32 -3.47 0.27
CA GLN A 37 9.68 -3.40 -0.29
C GLN A 37 9.68 -3.07 -1.78
N GLU A 38 8.76 -3.64 -2.55
CA GLU A 38 8.60 -3.30 -3.96
C GLU A 38 8.18 -1.84 -4.16
N LEU A 39 7.26 -1.33 -3.35
CA LEU A 39 6.86 0.08 -3.42
C LEU A 39 8.01 1.02 -2.99
N GLU A 40 8.82 0.64 -2.00
CA GLU A 40 10.03 1.39 -1.62
C GLU A 40 11.03 1.47 -2.79
N ASN A 41 11.24 0.36 -3.50
CA ASN A 41 12.09 0.34 -4.70
C ASN A 41 11.54 1.27 -5.79
N LEU A 42 10.22 1.34 -5.96
CA LEU A 42 9.60 2.26 -6.91
C LEU A 42 9.76 3.74 -6.50
N VAL A 43 9.76 4.05 -5.20
CA VAL A 43 10.07 5.41 -4.71
C VAL A 43 11.54 5.75 -4.94
N GLN A 44 12.47 4.83 -4.66
CA GLN A 44 13.91 5.02 -4.91
C GLN A 44 14.20 5.27 -6.40
N ASN A 45 13.48 4.58 -7.28
CA ASN A 45 13.55 4.78 -8.72
C ASN A 45 12.76 6.01 -9.22
N LYS A 46 12.25 6.87 -8.32
CA LYS A 46 11.45 8.07 -8.61
C LYS A 46 10.20 7.81 -9.45
N LYS A 47 9.67 6.58 -9.43
CA LYS A 47 8.43 6.21 -10.12
C LYS A 47 7.19 6.51 -9.29
N ILE A 48 7.33 6.57 -7.97
CA ILE A 48 6.27 6.91 -7.02
C ILE A 48 6.79 7.99 -6.06
N VAL A 49 5.94 8.90 -5.59
CA VAL A 49 6.32 9.92 -4.58
C VAL A 49 6.06 9.41 -3.16
N ALA A 50 4.91 8.80 -2.92
CA ALA A 50 4.44 8.40 -1.60
C ALA A 50 3.79 7.00 -1.61
N ILE A 51 3.86 6.34 -0.47
CA ILE A 51 3.24 5.03 -0.25
C ILE A 51 2.18 5.17 0.84
N GLY A 52 1.05 4.49 0.69
CA GLY A 52 0.03 4.41 1.72
C GLY A 52 -0.58 3.01 1.82
N THR A 53 -1.59 2.88 2.66
CA THR A 53 -2.32 1.64 2.95
C THR A 53 -3.82 1.86 2.91
N SER A 54 -4.59 0.77 2.86
CA SER A 54 -6.04 0.75 3.03
C SER A 54 -6.40 -0.24 4.12
N ASP A 55 -7.41 0.11 4.91
CA ASP A 55 -8.11 -0.76 5.85
C ASP A 55 -7.23 -1.42 6.92
N LEU A 56 -6.06 -0.84 7.20
CA LEU A 56 -5.25 -1.27 8.33
C LEU A 56 -5.81 -0.68 9.62
N ASP A 57 -5.96 -1.55 10.62
CA ASP A 57 -6.22 -1.13 11.98
C ASP A 57 -4.99 -0.42 12.59
N LYS A 58 -5.17 0.13 13.78
CA LYS A 58 -4.11 0.86 14.50
C LYS A 58 -2.89 -0.04 14.76
N ILE A 59 -3.11 -1.30 15.17
CA ILE A 59 -2.04 -2.21 15.60
C ILE A 59 -1.14 -2.51 14.41
N LEU A 60 -1.72 -2.90 13.28
CA LEU A 60 -0.98 -3.28 12.09
C LEU A 60 -0.36 -2.08 11.39
N LEU A 61 -1.06 -0.93 11.35
CA LEU A 61 -0.48 0.31 10.82
C LEU A 61 0.75 0.74 11.64
N GLU A 62 0.66 0.66 12.98
CA GLU A 62 1.77 0.95 13.87
C GLU A 62 2.94 -0.02 13.67
N GLN A 63 2.67 -1.32 13.59
CA GLN A 63 3.68 -2.34 13.30
C GLN A 63 4.39 -2.08 11.96
N LEU A 64 3.64 -1.79 10.90
CA LEU A 64 4.18 -1.47 9.59
C LEU A 64 5.02 -0.20 9.61
N TYR A 65 4.52 0.86 10.25
CA TYR A 65 5.23 2.13 10.38
C TYR A 65 6.57 1.94 11.12
N LEU A 66 6.55 1.26 12.27
CA LEU A 66 7.74 1.00 13.08
C LEU A 66 8.72 0.08 12.37
N TRP A 67 8.23 -0.92 11.63
CA TRP A 67 9.08 -1.79 10.83
C TRP A 67 9.75 -1.01 9.69
N ALA A 68 8.99 -0.23 8.91
CA ALA A 68 9.52 0.61 7.85
C ALA A 68 10.55 1.64 8.39
N GLN A 69 10.35 2.12 9.62
CA GLN A 69 11.31 2.98 10.32
C GLN A 69 12.57 2.23 10.78
N LYS A 70 12.44 1.13 11.52
CA LYS A 70 13.57 0.39 12.14
C LYS A 70 14.52 -0.17 11.11
N THR A 71 14.00 -0.58 9.96
CA THR A 71 14.87 -1.15 8.92
C THR A 71 15.78 -0.08 8.29
N ALA A 72 15.57 1.22 8.56
CA ALA A 72 16.42 2.32 8.09
C ALA A 72 17.75 2.41 8.86
N ASP A 73 17.78 1.87 10.09
CA ASP A 73 18.98 1.74 10.90
C ASP A 73 19.39 0.27 10.87
N GLY A 74 20.51 -0.06 10.21
CA GLY A 74 21.02 -1.43 10.14
C GLY A 74 20.97 -2.11 11.52
N GLY A 75 20.30 -3.27 11.59
CA GLY A 75 19.83 -3.83 12.85
C GLY A 75 20.91 -4.08 13.90
N ILE A 76 20.48 -4.16 15.16
CA ILE A 76 20.65 -5.28 16.11
C ILE A 76 19.82 -4.97 17.37
N THR A 77 19.38 -6.05 18.01
CA THR A 77 18.61 -6.22 19.25
C THR A 77 19.04 -5.40 20.47
N SER A 78 18.03 -5.06 21.29
CA SER A 78 17.97 -4.86 22.74
C SER A 78 18.97 -3.96 23.49
N SER A 79 18.38 -3.26 24.47
CA SER A 79 18.98 -2.75 25.71
C SER A 79 19.71 -1.40 25.68
N ALA A 80 19.03 -0.43 26.34
CA ALA A 80 19.55 0.54 27.28
C ALA A 80 20.54 1.65 26.85
N SER A 81 20.13 2.87 27.23
CA SER A 81 20.94 3.96 27.79
C SER A 81 21.79 4.84 26.85
N CYS A 82 21.27 6.06 26.65
CA CYS A 82 21.94 7.37 26.77
C CYS A 82 23.39 7.60 26.26
N LYS A 83 23.46 8.52 25.29
CA LYS A 83 24.48 9.57 25.01
C LYS A 83 25.90 9.12 24.59
N PHE A 84 26.30 9.48 23.37
CA PHE A 84 27.42 10.41 23.12
C PHE A 84 27.48 10.82 21.63
N ARG A 85 27.95 12.05 21.39
CA ARG A 85 27.94 12.78 20.12
C ARG A 85 29.19 12.41 19.31
N VAL A 86 29.03 11.86 18.11
CA VAL A 86 30.11 11.70 17.12
C VAL A 86 29.68 12.38 15.82
N ILE A 87 30.45 13.37 15.39
CA ILE A 87 30.35 13.97 14.06
C ILE A 87 31.04 12.99 13.10
N LEU A 88 30.27 12.11 12.46
CA LEU A 88 30.72 11.42 11.25
C LEU A 88 30.06 12.13 10.07
N VAL A 89 30.91 12.73 9.22
CA VAL A 89 30.55 13.11 7.86
C VAL A 89 30.17 11.82 7.13
N GLN A 90 28.87 11.51 7.06
CA GLN A 90 28.38 10.37 6.30
C GLN A 90 28.18 10.78 4.84
N THR A 91 29.11 10.33 4.01
CA THR A 91 28.96 10.21 2.57
C THR A 91 27.68 9.44 2.22
N SER A 92 26.71 10.12 1.61
CA SER A 92 25.82 9.62 0.54
C SER A 92 25.62 8.09 0.46
N LYS A 93 24.68 7.56 1.25
CA LYS A 93 23.87 6.38 0.89
C LYS A 93 22.46 6.59 1.44
N GLN A 94 21.63 7.29 0.67
CA GLN A 94 20.20 7.43 0.95
C GLN A 94 19.49 6.12 0.61
N GLN A 95 19.59 5.13 1.50
CA GLN A 95 18.61 4.04 1.54
C GLN A 95 17.38 4.60 2.28
N SER A 96 16.67 5.56 1.67
CA SER A 96 15.50 6.18 2.30
C SER A 96 14.37 5.15 2.29
N LYS A 97 14.22 4.44 3.41
CA LYS A 97 13.05 3.60 3.66
C LYS A 97 11.83 4.49 3.86
N VAL A 98 10.74 4.12 3.23
CA VAL A 98 9.59 5.00 3.01
C VAL A 98 8.49 4.59 3.98
N LYS A 99 8.06 5.54 4.80
CA LYS A 99 6.99 5.34 5.78
C LYS A 99 5.62 5.45 5.10
N PRO A 100 4.58 4.80 5.64
CA PRO A 100 3.22 5.04 5.17
C PRO A 100 2.86 6.50 5.41
N SER A 101 2.45 7.18 4.33
CA SER A 101 2.02 8.59 4.32
C SER A 101 0.52 8.74 4.50
N SER A 102 -0.25 7.70 4.20
CA SER A 102 -1.71 7.72 4.31
C SER A 102 -2.28 6.34 4.62
N ASN A 103 -3.41 6.28 5.33
CA ASN A 103 -4.23 5.08 5.48
C ASN A 103 -5.68 5.41 5.09
N GLN A 104 -6.25 4.68 4.13
CA GLN A 104 -7.64 4.83 3.73
C GLN A 104 -8.52 3.89 4.56
N VAL A 105 -9.59 4.38 5.18
CA VAL A 105 -10.48 3.57 6.01
C VAL A 105 -11.87 3.48 5.38
N ASN A 106 -12.41 2.27 5.32
CA ASN A 106 -13.74 2.03 4.78
C ASN A 106 -14.85 2.59 5.71
N LEU A 107 -15.71 3.46 5.15
CA LEU A 107 -16.88 4.02 5.84
C LEU A 107 -17.89 2.94 6.24
N ALA A 108 -17.99 1.84 5.47
CA ALA A 108 -18.86 0.72 5.80
C ALA A 108 -18.43 0.00 7.09
N SER A 109 -17.15 0.11 7.46
CA SER A 109 -16.59 -0.51 8.67
C SER A 109 -16.56 0.44 9.87
N CYS A 110 -16.68 1.76 9.65
CA CYS A 110 -16.67 2.73 10.74
C CYS A 110 -17.28 4.08 10.30
N CYS A 111 -18.43 4.46 10.88
CA CYS A 111 -19.01 5.79 10.70
C CYS A 111 -18.28 6.88 11.52
N VAL A 112 -17.50 6.46 12.52
CA VAL A 112 -16.68 7.32 13.38
C VAL A 112 -15.29 6.71 13.48
N MET A 113 -14.28 7.39 12.95
CA MET A 113 -12.88 6.91 13.01
C MET A 113 -12.44 6.60 14.45
N PRO A 114 -11.82 5.44 14.71
CA PRO A 114 -11.35 5.08 16.04
C PRO A 114 -10.42 6.17 16.63
N PRO A 115 -10.66 6.64 17.88
CA PRO A 115 -9.84 7.69 18.49
C PRO A 115 -8.35 7.34 18.54
N ASP A 116 -8.02 6.09 18.85
CA ASP A 116 -6.64 5.63 18.97
C ASP A 116 -5.90 5.63 17.62
N LEU A 117 -6.60 5.25 16.55
CA LEU A 117 -6.07 5.32 15.18
C LEU A 117 -5.84 6.78 14.77
N THR A 118 -6.79 7.65 15.11
CA THR A 118 -6.70 9.09 14.82
C THR A 118 -5.54 9.75 15.56
N ALA A 119 -5.36 9.43 16.84
CA ALA A 119 -4.26 9.94 17.66
C ALA A 119 -2.90 9.49 17.11
N PHE A 120 -2.76 8.20 16.78
CA PHE A 120 -1.54 7.66 16.18
C PHE A 120 -1.23 8.32 14.83
N ALA A 121 -2.21 8.36 13.94
CA ALA A 121 -2.01 8.94 12.61
C ALA A 121 -1.64 10.43 12.69
N LYS A 122 -2.27 11.19 13.57
CA LYS A 122 -1.92 12.60 13.83
C LYS A 122 -0.51 12.76 14.41
N GLN A 123 -0.11 11.87 15.32
CA GLN A 123 1.22 11.90 15.95
C GLN A 123 2.35 11.65 14.94
N PHE A 124 2.11 10.77 13.95
CA PHE A 124 3.11 10.36 12.97
C PHE A 124 2.91 10.95 11.58
N ASP A 125 2.04 11.97 11.46
CA ASP A 125 1.72 12.67 10.20
C ASP A 125 1.24 11.73 9.08
N ILE A 126 0.43 10.74 9.44
CA ILE A 126 -0.22 9.82 8.51
C ILE A 126 -1.59 10.40 8.17
N GLN A 127 -1.84 10.64 6.88
CA GLN A 127 -3.13 11.14 6.42
C GLN A 127 -4.20 10.04 6.49
N LEU A 128 -5.24 10.26 7.30
CA LEU A 128 -6.41 9.40 7.31
C LEU A 128 -7.40 9.87 6.25
N LEU A 129 -7.71 8.99 5.31
CA LEU A 129 -8.68 9.22 4.24
C LEU A 129 -9.83 8.23 4.37
N THR A 130 -11.00 8.56 3.84
CA THR A 130 -12.16 7.67 3.87
C THR A 130 -12.50 7.20 2.46
N HIS A 131 -12.88 5.94 2.30
CA HIS A 131 -13.45 5.41 1.07
C HIS A 131 -14.73 4.62 1.35
N ASN A 132 -15.53 4.38 0.31
CA ASN A 132 -16.78 3.62 0.38
C ASN A 132 -16.76 2.48 -0.64
N ASP A 133 -15.57 1.90 -0.85
CA ASP A 133 -15.41 0.79 -1.77
C ASP A 133 -16.02 -0.47 -1.13
N PRO A 134 -16.63 -1.38 -1.91
CA PRO A 134 -17.09 -2.67 -1.39
C PRO A 134 -15.91 -3.49 -0.82
N LYS A 135 -16.17 -4.29 0.23
CA LYS A 135 -15.16 -5.13 0.91
C LYS A 135 -14.45 -6.05 -0.09
N GLU A 136 -15.23 -6.64 -1.00
CA GLU A 136 -14.73 -7.38 -2.15
C GLU A 136 -14.89 -6.53 -3.41
N LEU A 137 -13.78 -5.94 -3.87
CA LEU A 137 -13.76 -5.05 -5.04
C LEU A 137 -14.01 -5.79 -6.35
N LEU A 138 -13.54 -7.04 -6.43
CA LEU A 138 -13.68 -7.89 -7.59
C LEU A 138 -13.67 -9.35 -7.15
N CYS A 139 -14.83 -9.97 -7.09
CA CYS A 139 -14.92 -11.40 -6.79
C CYS A 139 -14.44 -12.24 -7.98
N GLU A 140 -14.09 -13.50 -7.73
CA GLU A 140 -13.63 -14.40 -8.78
C GLU A 140 -14.64 -14.51 -9.93
N ALA A 141 -15.94 -14.58 -9.63
CA ALA A 141 -17.00 -14.63 -10.64
C ALA A 141 -17.00 -13.39 -11.54
N SER A 142 -17.04 -12.18 -10.96
CA SER A 142 -17.02 -10.93 -11.72
C SER A 142 -15.70 -10.74 -12.48
N PHE A 143 -14.57 -11.19 -11.93
CA PHE A 143 -13.29 -11.19 -12.64
C PHE A 143 -13.35 -12.07 -13.90
N GLN A 144 -13.86 -13.30 -13.75
CA GLN A 144 -13.95 -14.25 -14.85
C GLN A 144 -14.91 -13.76 -15.94
N GLU A 145 -16.04 -13.15 -15.57
CA GLU A 145 -16.96 -12.50 -16.52
C GLU A 145 -16.26 -11.41 -17.32
N VAL A 146 -15.61 -10.46 -16.64
CA VAL A 146 -14.88 -9.36 -17.30
C VAL A 146 -13.76 -9.88 -18.20
N LEU A 147 -13.04 -10.92 -17.77
CA LEU A 147 -11.96 -11.53 -18.54
C LEU A 147 -12.48 -12.22 -19.81
N GLN A 148 -13.63 -12.89 -19.71
CA GLN A 148 -14.29 -13.58 -20.82
C GLN A 148 -14.78 -12.58 -21.88
N GLU A 149 -15.33 -11.44 -21.46
CA GLU A 149 -15.79 -10.38 -22.36
C GLU A 149 -14.63 -9.61 -23.02
N SER A 150 -13.55 -9.39 -22.27
CA SER A 150 -12.43 -8.57 -22.73
C SER A 150 -11.46 -9.31 -23.64
N ILE A 151 -11.31 -10.64 -23.48
CA ILE A 151 -10.34 -11.44 -24.22
C ILE A 151 -11.01 -12.64 -24.88
N GLN A 152 -11.21 -12.54 -26.21
CA GLN A 152 -11.76 -13.63 -27.01
C GLN A 152 -10.93 -14.91 -26.88
N ASN A 153 -11.60 -16.07 -26.81
CA ASN A 153 -11.00 -17.40 -26.65
C ASN A 153 -10.18 -17.62 -25.37
N THR A 154 -10.38 -16.80 -24.33
CA THR A 154 -9.81 -17.09 -23.00
C THR A 154 -10.69 -18.07 -22.25
N LYS A 155 -10.07 -19.03 -21.58
CA LYS A 155 -10.74 -19.88 -20.59
C LYS A 155 -10.75 -19.16 -19.25
N ALA A 156 -11.72 -18.25 -19.05
CA ALA A 156 -11.71 -17.37 -17.89
C ALA A 156 -11.73 -18.14 -16.55
N HIS A 157 -12.46 -19.26 -16.50
CA HIS A 157 -12.54 -20.16 -15.34
C HIS A 157 -11.20 -20.77 -14.90
N GLU A 158 -10.17 -20.74 -15.75
CA GLU A 158 -8.82 -21.18 -15.36
C GLU A 158 -8.04 -20.08 -14.63
N TRP A 159 -8.61 -18.89 -14.40
CA TRP A 159 -7.91 -17.77 -13.75
C TRP A 159 -8.55 -17.38 -12.42
N THR A 160 -7.70 -17.16 -11.41
CA THR A 160 -8.10 -16.70 -10.08
C THR A 160 -7.33 -15.42 -9.73
N PRO A 161 -8.00 -14.35 -9.24
CA PRO A 161 -7.34 -13.14 -8.79
C PRO A 161 -6.48 -13.43 -7.54
N LEU A 162 -5.28 -12.84 -7.46
CA LEU A 162 -4.37 -12.98 -6.32
C LEU A 162 -4.39 -11.73 -5.43
N TRP A 163 -4.19 -10.56 -6.02
CA TRP A 163 -4.23 -9.28 -5.32
C TRP A 163 -4.65 -8.16 -6.26
N LEU A 164 -5.14 -7.09 -5.66
CA LEU A 164 -5.62 -5.89 -6.34
C LEU A 164 -5.01 -4.65 -5.69
N LEU A 165 -4.38 -3.80 -6.49
CA LEU A 165 -3.72 -2.58 -6.05
C LEU A 165 -4.48 -1.38 -6.60
N ARG A 166 -4.97 -0.51 -5.72
CA ARG A 166 -5.58 0.76 -6.13
C ARG A 166 -4.50 1.81 -6.34
N TYR A 167 -4.55 2.51 -7.48
CA TYR A 167 -3.67 3.65 -7.73
C TYR A 167 -4.49 4.91 -8.00
N SER A 168 -3.90 6.06 -7.65
CA SER A 168 -4.39 7.39 -8.01
C SER A 168 -3.24 8.22 -8.56
N VAL A 169 -3.46 8.87 -9.69
CA VAL A 169 -2.52 9.78 -10.34
C VAL A 169 -3.06 11.19 -10.18
N ILE A 170 -2.31 12.06 -9.50
CA ILE A 170 -2.69 13.45 -9.28
C ILE A 170 -1.72 14.35 -10.03
N VAL A 171 -2.25 15.35 -10.72
CA VAL A 171 -1.47 16.43 -11.32
C VAL A 171 -1.26 17.50 -10.26
N LYS A 172 -0.07 17.50 -9.67
CA LYS A 172 0.31 18.37 -8.54
C LYS A 172 0.05 19.86 -8.78
N SER A 173 0.30 20.35 -9.99
CA SER A 173 0.12 21.78 -10.32
C SER A 173 -1.33 22.26 -10.24
N ARG A 174 -2.30 21.34 -10.19
CA ARG A 174 -3.74 21.68 -10.18
C ARG A 174 -4.51 20.96 -9.07
N GLY A 175 -3.89 20.06 -8.32
CA GLY A 175 -4.58 19.19 -7.35
C GLY A 175 -5.64 18.28 -8.00
N ILE A 176 -5.59 18.08 -9.32
CA ILE A 176 -6.60 17.33 -10.07
C ILE A 176 -6.16 15.87 -10.20
N ILE A 177 -7.08 14.96 -9.93
CA ILE A 177 -6.90 13.54 -10.22
C ILE A 177 -6.91 13.35 -11.74
N LYS A 178 -5.76 12.98 -12.31
CA LYS A 178 -5.59 12.67 -13.73
C LYS A 178 -6.09 11.26 -14.07
N SER A 179 -5.89 10.30 -13.16
CA SER A 179 -6.33 8.92 -13.35
C SER A 179 -6.51 8.23 -12.01
N LYS A 180 -7.45 7.30 -11.94
CA LYS A 180 -7.64 6.36 -10.84
C LYS A 180 -7.97 5.01 -11.44
N GLY A 181 -7.53 3.95 -10.79
CA GLY A 181 -7.88 2.61 -11.22
C GLY A 181 -7.30 1.55 -10.31
N TYR A 182 -7.37 0.32 -10.81
CA TYR A 182 -6.86 -0.85 -10.13
C TYR A 182 -5.86 -1.58 -11.03
N ILE A 183 -4.84 -2.15 -10.41
CA ILE A 183 -3.92 -3.10 -11.02
C ILE A 183 -4.20 -4.43 -10.36
N LEU A 184 -4.54 -5.43 -11.15
CA LEU A 184 -4.83 -6.78 -10.67
C LEU A 184 -3.68 -7.71 -11.06
N GLN A 185 -3.27 -8.58 -10.14
CA GLN A 185 -2.55 -9.80 -10.50
C GLN A 185 -3.51 -10.98 -10.40
N ALA A 186 -3.50 -11.84 -11.42
CA ALA A 186 -4.23 -13.10 -11.45
C ALA A 186 -3.27 -14.25 -11.76
N LYS A 187 -3.59 -15.43 -11.23
CA LYS A 187 -2.89 -16.68 -11.50
C LYS A 187 -3.76 -17.56 -12.37
N ARG A 188 -3.15 -18.23 -13.35
CA ARG A 188 -3.81 -19.31 -14.08
C ARG A 188 -3.64 -20.62 -13.32
N ASN A 189 -4.74 -21.26 -12.98
CA ASN A 189 -4.81 -22.61 -12.43
C ASN A 189 -4.61 -23.57 -13.60
N ALA A 190 -3.37 -23.99 -13.84
CA ALA A 190 -3.09 -25.05 -14.80
C ALA A 190 -3.73 -26.34 -14.28
N SER A 191 -4.59 -26.96 -15.10
CA SER A 191 -4.99 -28.37 -14.95
C SER A 191 -3.84 -29.29 -15.33
#